data_AF-A0A800KAZ9-F1
#
_entry.id   AF-A0A800KAZ9-F1
#
_cell.length_a   1.000
_cell.length_b   1.000
_cell.length_c   1.000
_cell.angle_alpha   90.00
_cell.angle_beta   90.00
_cell.angle_gamma   90.00
#
_symmetry.space_group_name_H-M   'P 1'
#
loop_
_entity.id
_entity.type
_entity.pdbx_description
1 polymer ?
#
loop_
_entity_poly.entity_id
_entity_poly.type
_entity_poly.pdbx_seq_one_letter_code
_entity_poly.pdbx_strand_id
1 'polypeptide(L)'
;MINRELIDVFSEIAREKNVDRSELGSIIEQLFLHLVERDRGDSSNCSVIVNLDKGELEIYAERDIVDDLMDPVLEITLEEAIKLAPGENFQVGETFVEVIDPTIFGRRLVTAAKQFFSQRLQDVEKRYVYEDYSQRIGEIVIGTVRQIQRDNIYINIDQAELLMPRSEQIITERYRRGDT
;
A
#
# COMPACT_ATOMS: atom_id res chain seq x y z
N MET A 1 -18.59 14.14 -10.31
CA MET A 1 -17.59 15.23 -10.48
C MET A 1 -16.80 15.43 -9.18
N ILE A 2 -16.29 14.34 -8.59
CA ILE A 2 -15.54 14.32 -7.33
C ILE A 2 -14.42 13.31 -7.55
N ASN A 3 -13.25 13.79 -7.96
CA ASN A 3 -12.06 12.92 -8.14
C ASN A 3 -10.75 13.73 -8.22
N ARG A 4 -10.83 15.00 -8.66
CA ARG A 4 -9.67 15.89 -8.75
C ARG A 4 -9.06 16.26 -7.39
N GLU A 5 -9.87 16.62 -6.39
CA GLU A 5 -9.37 17.00 -5.06
C GLU A 5 -8.61 15.87 -4.35
N LEU A 6 -9.07 14.62 -4.49
CA LEU A 6 -8.38 13.47 -3.91
C LEU A 6 -7.03 13.24 -4.57
N ILE A 7 -6.98 13.31 -5.90
CA ILE A 7 -5.76 13.08 -6.67
C ILE A 7 -4.77 14.23 -6.49
N ASP A 8 -5.25 15.46 -6.32
CA ASP A 8 -4.41 16.61 -5.99
C ASP A 8 -3.76 16.43 -4.59
N VAL A 9 -4.54 16.00 -3.58
CA VAL A 9 -4.01 15.69 -2.24
C VAL A 9 -2.99 14.56 -2.29
N PHE A 10 -3.25 13.49 -3.06
CA PHE A 10 -2.29 12.39 -3.20
C PHE A 10 -1.03 12.80 -3.95
N SER A 11 -1.16 13.64 -4.98
CA SER A 11 -0.03 14.19 -5.73
C SER A 11 0.84 15.10 -4.87
N GLU A 12 0.23 15.86 -3.96
CA GLU A 12 0.95 16.72 -3.00
C GLU A 12 1.74 15.88 -2.00
N ILE A 13 1.13 14.84 -1.42
CA ILE A 13 1.79 13.90 -0.50
C ILE A 13 2.95 13.17 -1.22
N ALA A 14 2.76 12.75 -2.47
CA ALA A 14 3.79 12.09 -3.25
C ALA A 14 5.01 13.00 -3.50
N ARG A 15 4.76 14.27 -3.81
CA ARG A 15 5.83 15.28 -3.98
C ARG A 15 6.59 15.54 -2.69
N GLU A 16 5.90 15.67 -1.56
CA GLU A 16 6.57 15.84 -0.25
C GLU A 16 7.51 14.66 0.08
N LYS A 17 7.20 13.47 -0.44
CA LYS A 17 7.90 12.22 -0.14
C LYS A 17 8.82 11.73 -1.26
N ASN A 18 9.05 12.52 -2.31
CA ASN A 18 9.86 12.15 -3.47
C ASN A 18 9.45 10.82 -4.13
N VAL A 19 8.14 10.54 -4.20
CA VAL A 19 7.61 9.33 -4.85
C VAL A 19 7.36 9.60 -6.33
N ASP A 20 7.82 8.70 -7.20
CA ASP A 20 7.60 8.80 -8.65
C ASP A 20 6.12 8.62 -9.04
N ARG A 21 5.70 9.25 -10.14
CA ARG A 21 4.29 9.20 -10.59
C ARG A 21 3.81 7.77 -10.89
N SER A 22 4.65 6.92 -11.46
CA SER A 22 4.32 5.53 -11.73
C SER A 22 4.08 4.75 -10.43
N GLU A 23 4.91 4.98 -9.42
CA GLU A 23 4.77 4.35 -8.11
C GLU A 23 3.54 4.86 -7.37
N LEU A 24 3.24 6.16 -7.47
CA LEU A 24 2.03 6.77 -6.94
C LEU A 24 0.75 6.08 -7.43
N GLY A 25 0.64 5.81 -8.73
CA GLY A 25 -0.52 5.12 -9.31
C GLY A 25 -0.74 3.76 -8.65
N SER A 26 0.33 2.95 -8.56
CA SER A 26 0.27 1.62 -7.93
C SER A 26 -0.10 1.67 -6.45
N ILE A 27 0.35 2.70 -5.70
CA ILE A 27 0.01 2.85 -4.29
C ILE A 27 -1.48 3.20 -4.13
N ILE A 28 -2.02 4.05 -5.00
CA ILE A 28 -3.45 4.40 -4.99
C ILE A 28 -4.29 3.16 -5.32
N GLU A 29 -3.92 2.38 -6.33
CA GLU A 29 -4.62 1.14 -6.67
C GLU A 29 -4.69 0.19 -5.46
N GLN A 30 -3.56 -0.08 -4.82
CA GLN A 30 -3.49 -0.96 -3.65
C GLN A 30 -4.27 -0.41 -2.45
N LEU A 31 -4.28 0.91 -2.25
CA LEU A 31 -5.08 1.53 -1.21
C LEU A 31 -6.56 1.25 -1.42
N PHE A 32 -7.08 1.46 -2.62
CA PHE A 32 -8.51 1.27 -2.89
C PHE A 32 -8.90 -0.19 -2.83
N LEU A 33 -8.07 -1.12 -3.32
CA LEU A 33 -8.29 -2.55 -3.13
C LEU A 33 -8.38 -2.91 -1.64
N HIS A 34 -7.45 -2.41 -0.82
CA HIS A 34 -7.47 -2.64 0.62
C HIS A 34 -8.71 -2.04 1.31
N LEU A 35 -9.21 -0.90 0.84
CA LEU A 35 -10.44 -0.30 1.35
C LEU A 35 -11.68 -1.11 0.99
N VAL A 36 -11.74 -1.64 -0.23
CA VAL A 36 -12.81 -2.53 -0.68
C VAL A 36 -12.78 -3.83 0.11
N GLU A 37 -11.60 -4.44 0.28
CA GLU A 37 -11.40 -5.65 1.10
C GLU A 37 -11.92 -5.44 2.53
N ARG A 38 -11.66 -4.28 3.13
CA ARG A 38 -12.11 -3.98 4.49
C ARG A 38 -13.62 -3.74 4.59
N ASP A 39 -14.26 -3.30 3.51
CA ASP A 39 -15.70 -3.00 3.48
C ASP A 39 -16.53 -4.24 3.13
N ARG A 40 -16.14 -4.96 2.07
CA ARG A 40 -16.85 -6.13 1.53
C ARG A 40 -16.32 -7.47 2.06
N GLY A 41 -15.13 -7.50 2.66
CA GLY A 41 -14.48 -8.71 3.19
C GLY A 41 -13.53 -9.38 2.20
N ASP A 42 -13.76 -9.23 0.90
CA ASP A 42 -12.86 -9.66 -0.17
C ASP A 42 -12.76 -8.56 -1.24
N SER A 43 -11.61 -8.52 -1.92
CA SER A 43 -11.32 -7.63 -3.06
C SER A 43 -10.72 -8.39 -4.24
N SER A 44 -10.65 -9.72 -4.18
CA SER A 44 -10.03 -10.57 -5.20
C SER A 44 -10.64 -10.39 -6.60
N ASN A 45 -11.92 -10.04 -6.66
CA ASN A 45 -12.66 -9.75 -7.87
C ASN A 45 -12.69 -8.26 -8.26
N CYS A 46 -11.93 -7.41 -7.57
CA CYS A 46 -11.93 -5.98 -7.80
C CYS A 46 -10.69 -5.56 -8.61
N SER A 47 -10.91 -4.68 -9.59
CA SER A 47 -9.85 -4.00 -10.32
C SER A 47 -10.00 -2.49 -10.15
N VAL A 48 -8.87 -1.82 -9.90
CA VAL A 48 -8.83 -0.35 -9.73
C VAL A 48 -8.02 0.21 -10.88
N ILE A 49 -8.59 1.16 -11.62
CA ILE A 49 -7.93 1.86 -12.72
C ILE A 49 -7.73 3.31 -12.32
N VAL A 50 -6.47 3.76 -12.31
CA VAL A 50 -6.10 5.11 -11.90
C VAL A 50 -5.45 5.86 -13.05
N ASN A 51 -6.05 6.99 -13.43
CA ASN A 51 -5.46 7.94 -14.38
C ASN A 51 -5.06 9.23 -13.64
N LEU A 52 -3.76 9.33 -13.32
CA LEU A 52 -3.18 10.46 -12.60
C LEU A 52 -3.22 11.78 -13.39
N ASP A 53 -3.15 11.73 -14.72
CA ASP A 53 -3.12 12.94 -15.55
C ASP A 53 -4.50 13.59 -15.68
N LYS A 54 -5.55 12.76 -15.82
CA LYS A 54 -6.93 13.22 -15.86
C LYS A 54 -7.53 13.42 -14.48
N GLY A 55 -6.93 12.83 -13.46
CA GLY A 55 -7.52 12.78 -12.14
C GLY A 55 -8.76 11.89 -12.11
N GLU A 56 -8.73 10.76 -12.81
CA GLU A 56 -9.84 9.80 -12.87
C GLU A 56 -9.45 8.53 -12.12
N LEU A 57 -10.40 8.00 -11.34
CA LEU A 57 -10.25 6.75 -10.60
C LEU A 57 -11.56 5.99 -10.70
N GLU A 58 -11.47 4.75 -11.16
CA GLU A 58 -12.59 3.85 -11.35
C GLU A 58 -12.28 2.52 -10.66
N ILE A 59 -13.29 1.98 -9.99
CA ILE A 59 -13.21 0.70 -9.29
C ILE A 59 -14.27 -0.19 -9.90
N TYR A 60 -13.84 -1.35 -10.39
CA TYR A 60 -14.68 -2.36 -10.99
C TYR A 60 -14.67 -3.58 -10.09
N ALA A 61 -15.84 -4.18 -9.86
CA ALA A 61 -15.97 -5.46 -9.19
C ALA A 61 -16.65 -6.46 -10.13
N GLU A 62 -15.95 -7.54 -10.44
CA GLU A 62 -16.43 -8.61 -11.30
C GLU A 62 -17.21 -9.62 -10.45
N ARG A 63 -18.46 -9.90 -10.81
CA ARG A 63 -19.32 -10.83 -10.06
C ARG A 63 -19.89 -11.87 -11.00
N ASP A 64 -19.88 -13.13 -10.60
CA ASP A 64 -20.44 -14.20 -11.42
C ASP A 64 -21.96 -14.23 -11.29
N ILE A 65 -22.66 -14.30 -12.43
CA ILE A 65 -24.12 -14.33 -12.47
C ILE A 65 -24.56 -15.78 -12.19
N VAL A 66 -25.25 -15.97 -11.07
CA VAL A 66 -25.72 -17.28 -10.61
C VAL A 66 -27.24 -17.28 -10.38
N ASP A 67 -27.83 -18.47 -10.38
CA ASP A 67 -29.24 -18.66 -10.01
C ASP A 67 -29.42 -18.67 -8.48
N ASP A 68 -28.55 -19.40 -7.78
CA ASP A 68 -28.56 -19.53 -6.32
C ASP A 68 -27.33 -18.83 -5.73
N LEU A 69 -27.58 -17.74 -4.98
CA LEU A 69 -26.52 -16.91 -4.40
C LEU A 69 -25.92 -17.57 -3.16
N MET A 70 -24.63 -17.91 -3.24
CA MET A 70 -23.82 -18.50 -2.17
C MET A 70 -22.86 -17.48 -1.55
N ASP A 71 -22.22 -16.65 -2.38
CA ASP A 71 -21.30 -15.60 -1.94
C ASP A 71 -21.76 -14.21 -2.42
N PRO A 72 -22.32 -13.36 -1.54
CA PRO A 72 -22.77 -12.01 -1.91
C PRO A 72 -21.67 -11.06 -2.37
N VAL A 73 -20.39 -11.38 -2.19
CA VAL A 73 -19.26 -10.55 -2.60
C VAL A 73 -18.82 -10.90 -4.02
N LEU A 74 -18.81 -12.19 -4.36
CA LEU A 74 -18.32 -12.72 -5.63
C LEU A 74 -19.43 -13.02 -6.64
N GLU A 75 -20.67 -13.19 -6.19
CA GLU A 75 -21.78 -13.63 -7.02
C GLU A 75 -22.92 -12.61 -7.02
N ILE A 76 -23.73 -12.60 -8.08
CA ILE A 76 -24.94 -11.79 -8.19
C ILE A 76 -26.06 -12.59 -8.83
N THR A 77 -27.31 -12.40 -8.40
CA THR A 77 -28.43 -13.06 -9.05
C THR A 77 -28.72 -12.43 -10.41
N LEU A 78 -29.21 -13.23 -11.37
CA LEU A 78 -29.62 -12.71 -12.68
C LEU A 78 -30.63 -11.56 -12.58
N GLU A 79 -31.57 -11.66 -11.63
CA GLU A 79 -32.55 -10.60 -11.38
C GLU A 79 -31.92 -9.29 -10.90
N GLU A 80 -30.91 -9.36 -10.04
CA GLU A 80 -30.21 -8.18 -9.53
C GLU A 80 -29.31 -7.56 -10.60
N ALA A 81 -28.61 -8.37 -11.38
CA ALA A 81 -27.79 -7.90 -12.51
C ALA A 81 -28.64 -7.10 -13.51
N ILE A 82 -29.83 -7.61 -13.88
CA ILE A 82 -30.77 -6.93 -14.78
C ILE A 82 -31.32 -5.63 -14.16
N LYS A 83 -31.56 -5.60 -12.83
CA LYS A 83 -32.01 -4.38 -12.14
C LYS A 83 -30.95 -3.28 -12.15
N LEU A 84 -29.67 -3.65 -12.00
CA LEU A 84 -28.55 -2.71 -11.97
C LEU A 84 -28.19 -2.16 -13.35
N ALA A 85 -28.28 -3.00 -14.40
CA ALA A 85 -28.04 -2.60 -15.78
C ALA A 85 -29.23 -2.98 -16.70
N PRO A 86 -30.34 -2.22 -16.64
CA PRO A 86 -31.52 -2.51 -17.45
C PRO A 86 -31.23 -2.24 -18.92
N GLY A 87 -31.19 -3.30 -19.73
CA GLY A 87 -30.95 -3.23 -21.18
C GLY A 87 -29.85 -4.15 -21.69
N GLU A 88 -29.09 -4.77 -20.79
CA GLU A 88 -28.14 -5.83 -21.14
C GLU A 88 -28.79 -7.22 -21.02
N ASN A 89 -28.45 -8.10 -21.96
CA ASN A 89 -28.92 -9.48 -21.97
C ASN A 89 -27.91 -10.36 -21.24
N PHE A 90 -28.02 -10.39 -19.91
CA PHE A 90 -27.21 -11.26 -19.07
C PHE A 90 -27.71 -12.71 -19.10
N GLN A 91 -26.79 -13.66 -18.96
CA GLN A 91 -27.08 -15.09 -18.77
C GLN A 91 -26.35 -15.63 -17.54
N VAL A 92 -26.91 -16.69 -16.96
CA VAL A 92 -26.28 -17.43 -15.86
C VAL A 92 -24.96 -18.03 -16.34
N GLY A 93 -23.90 -17.82 -15.56
CA GLY A 93 -22.53 -18.21 -15.90
C GLY A 93 -21.73 -17.13 -16.64
N GLU A 94 -22.30 -15.95 -16.89
CA GLU A 94 -21.56 -14.77 -17.35
C GLU A 94 -21.05 -13.93 -16.15
N THR A 95 -20.09 -13.05 -16.41
CA THR A 95 -19.55 -12.12 -15.41
C THR A 95 -20.20 -10.76 -15.56
N PHE A 96 -20.74 -10.24 -14.46
CA PHE A 96 -21.27 -8.89 -14.32
C PHE A 96 -20.20 -7.95 -13.77
N VAL A 97 -19.99 -6.80 -14.41
CA VAL A 97 -19.04 -5.79 -13.94
C VAL A 97 -19.79 -4.66 -13.23
N GLU A 98 -19.64 -4.59 -11.90
CA GLU A 98 -20.20 -3.53 -11.07
C GLU A 98 -19.21 -2.36 -10.96
N VAL A 99 -19.65 -1.14 -11.28
CA VAL A 99 -18.83 0.07 -11.05
C VAL A 99 -19.09 0.59 -9.64
N ILE A 100 -18.04 0.62 -8.82
CA ILE A 100 -18.11 1.11 -7.44
C ILE A 100 -17.73 2.60 -7.42
N ASP A 101 -18.62 3.43 -6.89
CA ASP A 101 -18.33 4.85 -6.70
C ASP A 101 -17.32 5.04 -5.54
N PRO A 102 -16.11 5.59 -5.77
CA PRO A 102 -15.12 5.80 -4.72
C PRO A 102 -15.57 6.80 -3.64
N THR A 103 -16.61 7.61 -3.88
CA THR A 103 -17.12 8.57 -2.90
C THR A 103 -17.78 7.90 -1.68
N ILE A 104 -18.16 6.61 -1.78
CA ILE A 104 -18.74 5.85 -0.65
C ILE A 104 -17.79 5.80 0.55
N PHE A 105 -16.48 5.87 0.32
CA PHE A 105 -15.47 5.83 1.37
C PHE A 105 -15.32 7.19 2.10
N GLY A 106 -15.82 8.28 1.50
CA GLY A 106 -15.92 9.61 2.08
C GLY A 106 -14.66 10.09 2.82
N ARG A 107 -14.85 10.65 4.02
CA ARG A 107 -13.75 11.16 4.87
C ARG A 107 -12.85 10.06 5.45
N ARG A 108 -13.34 8.82 5.60
CA ARG A 108 -12.54 7.69 6.12
C ARG A 108 -11.38 7.39 5.19
N LEU A 109 -11.55 7.65 3.89
CA LEU A 109 -10.54 7.47 2.87
C LEU A 109 -9.30 8.33 3.11
N VAL A 110 -9.46 9.62 3.42
CA VAL A 110 -8.33 10.55 3.56
C VAL A 110 -7.37 10.13 4.67
N THR A 111 -7.90 9.72 5.83
CA THR A 111 -7.07 9.28 6.97
C THR A 111 -6.41 7.93 6.68
N ALA A 112 -7.18 6.98 6.14
CA ALA A 112 -6.66 5.66 5.80
C ALA A 112 -5.55 5.75 4.74
N ALA A 113 -5.75 6.61 3.75
CA ALA A 113 -4.78 6.84 2.70
C ALA A 113 -3.48 7.43 3.25
N LYS A 114 -3.53 8.46 4.10
CA LYS A 114 -2.32 9.01 4.74
C LYS A 114 -1.51 7.93 5.47
N GLN A 115 -2.18 7.05 6.21
CA GLN A 115 -1.53 5.97 6.93
C GLN A 115 -0.96 4.92 5.97
N PHE A 116 -1.73 4.51 4.96
CA PHE A 116 -1.31 3.54 3.95
C PHE A 116 -0.11 4.03 3.13
N PHE A 117 -0.14 5.29 2.68
CA PHE A 117 0.96 5.94 1.99
C PHE A 117 2.22 6.00 2.84
N SER A 118 2.09 6.38 4.11
CA SER A 118 3.23 6.41 5.03
C SER A 118 3.83 5.02 5.23
N GLN A 119 2.98 3.99 5.31
CA GLN A 119 3.44 2.60 5.42
C GLN A 119 4.14 2.13 4.15
N ARG A 120 3.57 2.39 2.98
CA ARG A 120 4.18 2.02 1.69
C ARG A 120 5.50 2.71 1.47
N LEU A 121 5.62 3.99 1.82
CA LEU A 121 6.90 4.69 1.75
C LEU A 121 7.96 4.03 2.64
N GLN A 122 7.60 3.68 3.87
CA GLN A 122 8.52 2.96 4.76
C GLN A 122 8.91 1.58 4.21
N ASP A 123 8.00 0.88 3.55
CA ASP A 123 8.29 -0.41 2.94
C ASP A 123 9.26 -0.26 1.75
N VAL A 124 9.10 0.80 0.95
CA VAL A 124 10.01 1.16 -0.14
C VAL A 124 11.39 1.51 0.41
N GLU A 125 11.47 2.37 1.44
CA GLU A 125 12.72 2.71 2.11
C GLU A 125 13.42 1.46 2.68
N LYS A 126 12.68 0.58 3.37
CA LYS A 126 13.22 -0.68 3.90
C LYS A 126 13.76 -1.58 2.80
N ARG A 127 13.07 -1.67 1.66
CA ARG A 127 13.52 -2.46 0.51
C ARG A 127 14.83 -1.91 -0.05
N TYR A 128 14.95 -0.59 -0.22
CA TYR A 128 16.19 0.03 -0.66
C TYR A 128 17.35 -0.22 0.32
N VAL A 129 17.11 -0.07 1.63
CA VAL A 129 18.11 -0.39 2.65
C VAL A 129 18.50 -1.86 2.58
N TYR A 130 17.54 -2.77 2.44
CA TYR A 130 17.85 -4.19 2.31
C TYR A 130 18.70 -4.49 1.07
N GLU A 131 18.34 -3.93 -0.09
CA GLU A 131 19.07 -4.13 -1.34
C GLU A 131 20.51 -3.62 -1.24
N ASP A 132 20.73 -2.44 -0.67
CA ASP A 132 22.07 -1.87 -0.45
C ASP A 132 22.92 -2.77 0.47
N TYR A 133 22.40 -3.13 1.64
CA TYR A 133 23.15 -3.93 2.62
C TYR A 133 23.33 -5.40 2.18
N SER A 134 22.44 -5.95 1.35
CA SER A 134 22.59 -7.29 0.80
C SER A 134 23.81 -7.41 -0.12
N GLN A 135 24.20 -6.32 -0.77
CA GLN A 135 25.38 -6.27 -1.64
C GLN A 135 26.68 -6.11 -0.86
N ARG A 136 26.61 -5.65 0.39
CA ARG A 136 27.76 -5.36 1.28
C ARG A 136 28.12 -6.53 2.21
N ILE A 137 27.54 -7.72 2.00
CA ILE A 137 27.81 -8.89 2.85
C ILE A 137 29.30 -9.27 2.77
N GLY A 138 29.95 -9.29 3.93
CA GLY A 138 31.38 -9.60 4.06
C GLY A 138 32.30 -8.38 4.01
N GLU A 139 31.75 -7.18 3.82
CA GLU A 139 32.51 -5.94 3.89
C GLU A 139 32.66 -5.45 5.33
N ILE A 140 33.79 -4.79 5.61
CA ILE A 140 34.00 -4.06 6.87
C ILE A 140 33.49 -2.65 6.66
N VAL A 141 32.54 -2.24 7.48
CA VAL A 141 31.93 -0.91 7.45
C VAL A 141 32.28 -0.15 8.71
N ILE A 142 32.39 1.16 8.60
CA ILE A 142 32.66 2.07 9.72
C ILE A 142 31.38 2.85 9.98
N GLY A 143 30.98 2.96 11.24
CA GLY A 143 29.74 3.62 11.64
C GLY A 143 29.89 4.33 12.98
N THR A 144 29.05 5.33 13.21
CA THR A 144 29.13 6.13 14.44
C THR A 144 28.12 5.64 15.47
N VAL A 145 28.55 5.45 16.71
CA VAL A 145 27.69 5.03 17.82
C VAL A 145 26.67 6.13 18.14
N ARG A 146 25.40 5.88 17.82
CA ARG A 146 24.30 6.82 18.04
C ARG A 146 23.73 6.71 19.45
N GLN A 147 23.48 5.49 19.91
CA GLN A 147 22.86 5.23 21.21
C GLN A 147 23.37 3.92 21.81
N ILE A 148 23.57 3.92 23.13
CA ILE A 148 23.98 2.75 23.88
C ILE A 148 22.85 2.39 24.85
N GLN A 149 22.42 1.13 24.82
CA GLN A 149 21.52 0.53 25.79
C GLN A 149 22.27 -0.57 26.57
N ARG A 150 21.60 -1.21 27.54
CA ARG A 150 22.24 -2.18 28.45
C ARG A 150 22.91 -3.34 27.73
N ASP A 151 22.24 -3.89 26.71
CA ASP A 151 22.71 -5.08 25.99
C ASP A 151 22.86 -4.86 24.48
N ASN A 152 22.62 -3.63 24.01
CA ASN A 152 22.52 -3.31 22.59
C ASN A 152 23.19 -1.96 22.31
N ILE A 153 23.92 -1.88 21.21
CA ILE A 153 24.48 -0.63 20.70
C ILE A 153 23.84 -0.34 19.34
N TYR A 154 23.38 0.89 19.17
CA TYR A 154 22.82 1.37 17.92
C TYR A 154 23.88 2.22 17.22
N ILE A 155 24.23 1.80 16.01
CA ILE A 155 25.30 2.38 15.20
C ILE A 155 24.66 2.94 13.94
N ASN A 156 24.92 4.21 13.64
CA ASN A 156 24.50 4.80 12.38
C ASN A 156 25.57 4.53 11.32
N ILE A 157 25.15 3.96 10.19
CA ILE A 157 25.96 3.78 9.00
C ILE A 157 25.17 4.36 7.82
N ASP A 158 25.72 5.38 7.19
CA ASP A 158 25.09 6.10 6.07
C ASP A 158 23.66 6.57 6.44
N GLN A 159 22.63 6.01 5.79
CA GLN A 159 21.22 6.33 6.05
C GLN A 159 20.50 5.31 6.95
N ALA A 160 21.19 4.28 7.44
CA ALA A 160 20.59 3.22 8.24
C ALA A 160 21.13 3.22 9.69
N GLU A 161 20.29 2.70 10.59
CA GLU A 161 20.66 2.40 11.98
C GLU A 161 20.77 0.89 12.15
N LEU A 162 21.92 0.42 12.60
CA LEU A 162 22.21 -0.98 12.84
C LEU A 162 22.25 -1.28 14.33
N LEU A 163 21.81 -2.49 14.67
CA LEU A 163 21.88 -3.04 16.01
C LEU A 163 23.11 -3.94 16.13
N MET A 164 24.02 -3.60 17.03
CA MET A 164 25.10 -4.48 17.46
C MET A 164 24.75 -5.07 18.84
N PRO A 165 24.29 -6.34 18.88
CA PRO A 165 23.96 -7.00 20.14
C PRO A 165 25.22 -7.31 20.93
N ARG A 166 25.09 -7.45 22.25
CA ARG A 166 26.21 -7.69 23.16
C ARG A 166 27.06 -8.93 22.81
N SER A 167 26.48 -9.94 22.18
CA SER A 167 27.20 -11.15 21.74
C SER A 167 28.23 -10.88 20.64
N GLU A 168 27.99 -9.85 19.82
CA GLU A 168 28.86 -9.48 18.69
C GLU A 168 29.83 -8.34 19.06
N GLN A 169 29.86 -7.93 20.33
CA GLN A 169 30.73 -6.85 20.83
C GLN A 169 32.03 -7.40 21.42
N ILE A 170 33.09 -6.61 21.34
CA ILE A 170 34.36 -6.92 22.02
C ILE A 170 34.19 -6.66 23.52
N ILE A 171 34.25 -7.73 24.33
CA ILE A 171 33.98 -7.72 25.78
C ILE A 171 34.80 -6.66 26.54
N THR A 172 36.04 -6.42 26.10
CA THR A 172 36.97 -5.50 26.77
C THR A 172 36.81 -4.05 26.34
N GLU A 173 36.09 -3.79 25.24
CA GLU A 173 35.95 -2.47 24.67
C GLU A 173 34.77 -1.72 25.30
N ARG A 174 34.90 -0.40 25.45
CA ARG A 174 33.85 0.46 26.01
C ARG A 174 33.50 1.55 25.03
N TYR A 175 32.40 1.35 24.32
CA TYR A 175 31.85 2.32 23.40
C TYR A 175 31.20 3.49 24.14
N ARG A 176 31.30 4.67 23.54
CA ARG A 176 30.60 5.90 23.96
C ARG A 176 29.82 6.45 22.77
N ARG A 177 28.78 7.22 23.09
CA ARG A 177 28.01 7.93 22.07
C ARG A 177 28.92 8.90 21.31
N GLY A 178 28.91 8.80 19.99
CA GLY A 178 29.74 9.60 19.09
C GLY A 178 31.07 8.96 18.68
N ASP A 179 31.43 7.79 19.25
CA ASP A 179 32.61 7.04 18.79
C ASP A 179 32.37 6.52 17.37
N THR A 180 33.44 6.42 16.57
CA THR A 180 33.44 5.94 15.17
C THR A 180 34.42 4.80 15.00
#